data_AF-A0A521HXV6-F1
#
_entry.id   AF-A0A521HXV6-F1
#
_cell.length_a   1.000
_cell.length_b   1.000
_cell.length_c   1.000
_cell.angle_alpha   90.00
_cell.angle_beta   90.00
_cell.angle_gamma   90.00
#
_symmetry.space_group_name_H-M   'P 1'
#
loop_
_entity.id
_entity.type
_entity.pdbx_description
1 polymer ?
#
loop_
_entity_poly.entity_id
_entity_poly.type
_entity_poly.pdbx_seq_one_letter_code
_entity_poly.pdbx_strand_id
1 'polypeptide(L)'
;MAKKPNPKKSIEAIKHTDASRKYIPTAEYQSVLSAEQQTPLQVAYARRNPDLDPQLVWRGKDMQDWSDLIVQAPPLYIQEKIQPKVLIDDLRKQTHAQTSQNAPQQLDLFADFNGIPPEADKTEFYQHDANWT
;
A
#
# COMPACT_ATOMS: atom_id res chain seq x y z
N MET A 1 17.74 33.92 -28.46
CA MET A 1 16.43 33.82 -27.77
C MET A 1 16.61 32.97 -26.52
N ALA A 2 16.21 33.45 -25.34
CA ALA A 2 16.34 32.69 -24.10
C ALA A 2 15.37 31.49 -24.10
N LYS A 3 15.87 30.29 -23.82
CA LYS A 3 15.09 29.05 -23.79
C LYS A 3 14.12 29.11 -22.60
N LYS A 4 12.80 28.97 -22.86
CA LYS A 4 11.79 28.93 -21.79
C LYS A 4 12.08 27.73 -20.87
N PRO A 5 12.04 27.91 -19.53
CA PRO A 5 12.23 26.82 -18.59
C PRO A 5 11.06 25.82 -18.73
N ASN A 6 11.40 24.52 -18.78
CA ASN A 6 10.39 23.47 -18.80
C ASN A 6 9.63 23.42 -17.46
N PRO A 7 8.30 23.19 -17.47
CA PRO A 7 7.54 23.03 -16.25
C PRO A 7 8.03 21.81 -15.46
N LYS A 8 8.11 21.94 -14.13
CA LYS A 8 8.48 20.84 -13.23
C LYS A 8 7.36 19.79 -13.22
N LYS A 9 7.71 18.50 -13.27
CA LYS A 9 6.75 17.39 -13.14
C LYS A 9 6.19 17.35 -11.70
N SER A 10 4.87 17.34 -11.54
CA SER A 10 4.25 17.08 -10.23
C SER A 10 4.45 15.60 -9.87
N ILE A 11 4.63 15.34 -8.58
CA ILE A 11 4.79 13.99 -8.05
C ILE A 11 3.76 13.84 -6.93
N GLU A 12 2.82 12.95 -7.16
CA GLU A 12 1.75 12.60 -6.23
C GLU A 12 1.85 11.11 -5.90
N ALA A 13 1.51 10.76 -4.66
CA ALA A 13 1.41 9.37 -4.23
C ALA A 13 -0.07 8.98 -4.28
N ILE A 14 -0.36 7.87 -4.97
CA ILE A 14 -1.71 7.31 -5.02
C ILE A 14 -1.98 6.68 -3.65
N LYS A 15 -3.02 7.17 -2.96
CA LYS A 15 -3.53 6.59 -1.71
C LYS A 15 -4.91 6.00 -1.97
N HIS A 16 -5.12 4.76 -1.59
CA HIS A 16 -6.43 4.12 -1.62
C HIS A 16 -7.16 4.41 -0.30
N THR A 17 -8.08 5.38 -0.31
CA THR A 17 -8.83 5.78 0.89
C THR A 17 -10.00 4.84 1.20
N ASP A 18 -10.59 4.26 0.16
CA ASP A 18 -11.86 3.54 0.27
C ASP A 18 -11.71 2.11 0.80
N ALA A 19 -10.49 1.56 0.77
CA ALA A 19 -10.18 0.22 1.22
C ALA A 19 -8.89 0.22 2.05
N SER A 20 -9.04 0.09 3.37
CA SER A 20 -7.93 -0.14 4.29
C SER A 20 -7.92 -1.60 4.74
N ARG A 21 -6.76 -2.25 4.65
CA ARG A 21 -6.55 -3.60 5.17
C ARG A 21 -5.81 -3.51 6.50
N LYS A 22 -6.57 -3.66 7.60
CA LYS A 22 -6.01 -3.64 8.95
C LYS A 22 -5.39 -5.01 9.29
N TYR A 23 -4.29 -5.00 10.03
CA TYR A 23 -3.63 -6.18 10.60
C TYR A 23 -3.03 -7.17 9.59
N ILE A 24 -2.53 -6.70 8.44
CA ILE A 24 -1.78 -7.58 7.54
C ILE A 24 -0.45 -7.96 8.22
N PRO A 25 -0.17 -9.26 8.40
CA PRO A 25 1.10 -9.72 8.95
C PRO A 25 2.27 -9.42 7.99
N THR A 26 3.46 -9.23 8.56
CA THR A 26 4.69 -9.15 7.76
C THR A 26 5.12 -10.52 7.26
N ALA A 27 5.89 -10.55 6.17
CA ALA A 27 6.41 -11.80 5.59
C ALA A 27 7.23 -12.61 6.61
N GLU A 28 8.01 -11.94 7.46
CA GLU A 28 8.78 -12.58 8.54
C GLU A 28 7.90 -13.34 9.54
N TYR A 29 6.70 -12.84 9.80
CA TYR A 29 5.75 -13.44 10.73
C TYR A 29 5.00 -14.63 10.15
N GLN A 30 5.10 -14.89 8.83
CA GLN A 30 4.38 -15.97 8.16
C GLN A 30 4.62 -17.34 8.82
N SER A 31 5.86 -17.59 9.25
CA SER A 31 6.28 -18.84 9.88
C SER A 31 5.63 -19.10 11.25
N VAL A 32 5.21 -18.03 11.94
CA VAL A 32 4.65 -18.07 13.31
C VAL A 32 3.12 -18.07 13.29
N LEU A 33 2.50 -17.81 12.14
CA LEU A 33 1.05 -17.80 12.01
C LEU A 33 0.44 -19.19 12.18
N SER A 34 -0.78 -19.21 12.71
CA SER A 34 -1.58 -20.42 12.81
C SER A 34 -1.91 -20.97 11.41
N ALA A 35 -2.04 -22.30 11.29
CA ALA A 35 -2.38 -22.95 10.03
C ALA A 35 -3.69 -22.41 9.42
N GLU A 36 -4.67 -22.07 10.27
CA GLU A 36 -5.94 -21.47 9.85
C GLU A 36 -5.73 -20.15 9.11
N GLN A 37 -4.83 -19.28 9.59
CA GLN A 37 -4.52 -18.00 8.96
C GLN A 37 -3.70 -18.13 7.67
N GLN A 38 -3.05 -19.27 7.44
CA GLN A 38 -2.33 -19.56 6.20
C GLN A 38 -3.26 -20.14 5.12
N THR A 39 -4.43 -20.65 5.48
CA THR A 39 -5.36 -21.24 4.51
C THR A 39 -5.97 -20.17 3.59
N PRO A 40 -5.97 -20.38 2.27
CA PRO A 40 -6.66 -19.49 1.34
C PRO A 40 -8.16 -19.42 1.64
N LEU A 41 -8.70 -18.21 1.69
CA LEU A 41 -10.11 -18.00 1.94
C LEU A 41 -10.89 -18.15 0.64
N GLN A 42 -12.00 -18.88 0.66
CA GLN A 42 -12.89 -18.96 -0.48
C GLN A 42 -13.77 -17.71 -0.52
N VAL A 43 -13.57 -16.88 -1.54
CA VAL A 43 -14.35 -15.66 -1.74
C VAL A 43 -15.28 -15.87 -2.92
N ALA A 44 -16.57 -15.71 -2.66
CA ALA A 44 -17.57 -15.64 -3.72
C ALA A 44 -17.38 -14.31 -4.46
N TYR A 45 -16.88 -14.40 -5.69
CA TYR A 45 -16.77 -13.25 -6.56
C TYR A 45 -18.14 -12.96 -7.17
N ALA A 46 -18.74 -11.85 -6.76
CA ALA A 46 -19.98 -11.38 -7.36
C ALA A 46 -19.70 -11.07 -8.84
N ARG A 47 -20.17 -11.97 -9.73
CA ARG A 47 -19.92 -11.84 -11.18
C ARG A 47 -20.54 -10.57 -11.76
N ARG A 48 -21.49 -9.93 -11.06
CA ARG A 48 -22.33 -8.84 -11.58
C ARG A 48 -22.61 -7.81 -10.49
N ASN A 49 -22.49 -6.52 -10.83
CA ASN A 49 -23.05 -5.43 -10.03
C ASN A 49 -24.42 -5.04 -10.65
N PRO A 50 -25.54 -5.29 -9.97
CA PRO A 50 -26.89 -5.04 -10.50
C PRO A 50 -27.21 -3.55 -10.67
N ASP A 51 -26.43 -2.65 -10.08
CA ASP A 51 -26.68 -1.20 -10.08
C ASP A 51 -25.99 -0.47 -11.26
N LEU A 52 -24.99 -1.09 -11.88
CA LEU A 52 -24.10 -0.39 -12.82
C LEU A 52 -24.56 -0.36 -14.29
N ASP A 53 -25.56 -1.15 -14.73
CA ASP A 53 -26.11 -1.08 -16.10
C ASP A 53 -27.39 -1.94 -16.28
N PRO A 54 -28.29 -1.64 -17.26
CA PRO A 54 -29.43 -2.49 -17.58
C PRO A 54 -28.98 -3.84 -18.19
N GLN A 55 -29.50 -4.94 -17.65
CA GLN A 55 -29.06 -6.29 -18.00
C GLN A 55 -30.14 -7.11 -18.72
N LEU A 56 -29.77 -7.81 -19.80
CA LEU A 56 -30.61 -8.81 -20.44
C LEU A 56 -30.42 -10.17 -19.76
N VAL A 57 -31.29 -10.48 -18.80
CA VAL A 57 -31.27 -11.76 -18.07
C VAL A 57 -32.23 -12.75 -18.73
N TRP A 58 -31.70 -13.90 -19.16
CA TRP A 58 -32.52 -15.00 -19.63
C TRP A 58 -33.18 -15.71 -18.43
N ARG A 59 -34.51 -15.59 -18.33
CA ARG A 59 -35.30 -16.27 -17.29
C ARG A 59 -35.07 -17.79 -17.37
N GLY A 60 -34.57 -18.37 -16.28
CA GLY A 60 -34.26 -19.81 -16.19
C GLY A 60 -32.77 -20.16 -16.32
N LYS A 61 -31.96 -19.39 -17.06
CA LYS A 61 -30.51 -19.65 -17.18
C LYS A 61 -29.76 -19.35 -15.88
N ASP A 62 -30.09 -18.23 -15.23
CA ASP A 62 -29.52 -17.90 -13.91
C ASP A 62 -29.89 -18.96 -12.84
N MET A 63 -30.98 -19.72 -13.03
CA MET A 63 -31.32 -20.83 -12.12
C MET A 63 -30.48 -22.09 -12.36
N GLN A 64 -29.97 -22.28 -13.58
CA GLN A 64 -29.09 -23.40 -13.93
C GLN A 64 -27.61 -23.12 -13.62
N ASP A 65 -27.16 -21.86 -13.76
CA ASP A 65 -25.79 -21.42 -13.46
C ASP A 65 -25.67 -20.83 -12.02
N TRP A 66 -26.44 -21.34 -11.06
CA TRP A 66 -26.62 -20.74 -9.71
C TRP A 66 -25.37 -20.81 -8.80
N SER A 67 -24.23 -21.38 -9.23
CA SER A 67 -23.04 -21.36 -8.38
C SER A 67 -22.27 -20.04 -8.56
N ASP A 68 -22.12 -19.29 -7.48
CA ASP A 68 -21.20 -18.16 -7.43
C ASP A 68 -19.80 -18.57 -7.91
N LEU A 69 -19.07 -17.65 -8.55
CA LEU A 69 -17.68 -17.92 -8.89
C LEU A 69 -16.86 -17.89 -7.60
N ILE A 70 -16.57 -19.07 -7.06
CA ILE A 70 -15.72 -19.19 -5.88
C ILE A 70 -14.27 -19.14 -6.33
N VAL A 71 -13.52 -18.17 -5.83
CA VAL A 71 -12.08 -18.03 -6.07
C VAL A 71 -11.34 -18.19 -4.75
N GLN A 72 -10.20 -18.88 -4.78
CA GLN A 72 -9.30 -18.97 -3.63
C GLN A 72 -8.52 -17.64 -3.51
N ALA A 73 -8.68 -16.95 -2.38
CA ALA A 73 -7.95 -15.75 -2.04
C ALA A 73 -6.80 -16.10 -1.09
N PRO A 74 -5.54 -16.15 -1.56
CA PRO A 74 -4.40 -16.45 -0.70
C PRO A 74 -4.15 -15.31 0.30
N PRO A 75 -3.57 -15.61 1.48
CA PRO A 75 -3.17 -14.58 2.43
C PRO A 75 -2.11 -13.66 1.84
N LEU A 76 -2.23 -12.36 2.12
CA LEU A 76 -1.27 -11.34 1.69
C LEU A 76 -0.35 -11.01 2.87
N TYR A 77 0.94 -10.86 2.59
CA TYR A 77 1.95 -10.46 3.57
C TYR A 77 2.62 -9.15 3.14
N ILE A 78 2.90 -8.29 4.11
CA ILE A 78 3.70 -7.09 3.87
C ILE A 78 5.17 -7.45 3.99
N GLN A 79 5.93 -7.23 2.93
CA GLN A 79 7.38 -7.36 3.00
C GLN A 79 7.99 -6.06 3.57
N GLU A 80 7.73 -4.93 2.91
CA GLU A 80 8.25 -3.62 3.28
C GLU A 80 7.19 -2.55 3.02
N LYS A 81 7.25 -1.43 3.74
CA LYS A 81 6.43 -0.23 3.47
C LYS A 81 7.33 0.87 2.93
N ILE A 82 7.14 1.21 1.66
CA ILE A 82 7.92 2.26 0.99
C ILE A 82 6.99 3.45 0.74
N GLN A 83 7.48 4.67 0.98
CA GLN A 83 6.83 5.91 0.57
C GLN A 83 7.58 6.49 -0.64
N PRO A 84 7.14 6.22 -1.90
CA PRO A 84 7.92 6.58 -3.08
C PRO A 84 8.14 8.08 -3.24
N LYS A 85 7.16 8.89 -2.80
CA LYS A 85 7.25 10.35 -2.87
C LYS A 85 8.44 10.89 -2.05
N VAL A 86 8.64 10.37 -0.84
CA VAL A 86 9.73 10.80 0.04
C VAL A 86 11.09 10.51 -0.61
N LEU A 87 11.25 9.32 -1.20
CA LEU A 87 12.47 8.97 -1.94
C LEU A 87 12.74 9.91 -3.10
N ILE A 88 11.72 10.26 -3.90
CA ILE A 88 11.92 11.14 -5.04
C ILE A 88 12.17 12.59 -4.60
N ASP A 89 11.50 13.05 -3.55
CA ASP A 89 11.69 14.38 -3.00
C ASP A 89 13.10 14.52 -2.39
N ASP A 90 13.62 13.49 -1.73
CA ASP A 90 15.00 13.49 -1.21
C ASP A 90 16.05 13.48 -2.35
N LEU A 91 15.85 12.66 -3.38
CA LEU A 91 16.70 12.66 -4.58
C LEU A 91 16.74 14.04 -5.26
N ARG A 92 15.61 14.75 -5.29
CA ARG A 92 15.54 16.13 -5.79
C ARG A 92 16.34 17.10 -4.92
N LYS A 93 16.21 17.00 -3.59
CA LYS A 93 16.98 17.82 -2.65
C LYS A 93 18.48 17.60 -2.84
N GLN A 94 18.92 16.35 -2.92
CA GLN A 94 20.33 16.01 -3.16
C GLN A 94 20.84 16.54 -4.50
N THR A 95 20.06 16.41 -5.58
CA THR A 95 20.45 16.95 -6.90
C THR A 95 20.65 18.48 -6.83
N HIS A 96 19.75 19.20 -6.14
CA HIS A 96 19.87 20.64 -5.92
C HIS A 96 21.07 21.01 -5.02
N ALA A 97 21.31 20.23 -3.97
CA ALA A 97 22.42 20.44 -3.03
C ALA A 97 23.79 20.13 -3.67
N GLN A 98 23.91 19.04 -4.44
CA GLN A 98 25.13 18.69 -5.20
C GLN A 98 25.48 19.73 -6.26
N THR A 99 24.49 20.40 -6.85
CA THR A 99 24.74 21.53 -7.76
C THR A 99 25.39 22.71 -7.04
N SER A 100 25.22 22.79 -5.71
CA SER A 100 25.70 23.91 -4.87
C SER A 100 26.97 23.56 -4.08
N GLN A 101 27.19 22.30 -3.70
CA GLN A 101 28.35 21.83 -2.93
C GLN A 101 28.72 20.40 -3.35
N ASN A 102 29.97 20.20 -3.81
CA ASN A 102 30.55 18.91 -4.20
C ASN A 102 30.79 17.97 -2.99
N ALA A 103 29.75 17.63 -2.23
CA ALA A 103 29.83 16.66 -1.14
C ALA A 103 28.70 15.62 -1.25
N PRO A 104 28.99 14.31 -1.20
CA PRO A 104 27.95 13.28 -1.18
C PRO A 104 27.23 13.31 0.18
N GLN A 105 25.92 13.63 0.16
CA GLN A 105 25.04 13.46 1.31
C GLN A 105 24.41 12.07 1.29
N GLN A 106 24.45 11.37 2.42
CA GLN A 106 23.82 10.06 2.62
C GLN A 106 22.29 10.22 2.63
N LEU A 107 21.57 9.30 1.97
CA LEU A 107 20.10 9.25 1.99
C LEU A 107 19.60 9.03 3.41
N ASP A 108 18.71 9.90 3.88
CA ASP A 108 18.02 9.72 5.15
C ASP A 108 16.77 8.87 4.91
N LEU A 109 16.93 7.55 5.06
CA LEU A 109 15.91 6.56 4.73
C LEU A 109 14.85 6.40 5.83
N PHE A 110 14.98 7.05 7.00
CA PHE A 110 14.23 6.64 8.21
C PHE A 110 13.80 7.74 9.20
N ALA A 111 14.03 9.04 8.94
CA ALA A 111 13.81 10.07 9.98
C ALA A 111 12.37 10.26 10.50
N ASP A 112 11.33 9.81 9.79
CA ASP A 112 9.93 10.07 10.16
C ASP A 112 9.01 8.86 9.97
N PHE A 113 9.51 7.65 10.26
CA PHE A 113 8.80 6.44 9.85
C PHE A 113 7.62 6.05 10.77
N ASN A 114 7.58 6.49 12.03
CA ASN A 114 6.56 5.98 12.97
C ASN A 114 5.87 7.04 13.87
N GLY A 115 6.18 8.34 13.77
CA GLY A 115 5.61 9.36 14.67
C GLY A 115 5.91 9.11 16.15
N ILE A 116 6.96 8.34 16.45
CA ILE A 116 7.36 7.98 17.81
C ILE A 116 8.25 9.11 18.36
N PRO A 117 7.95 9.66 19.56
CA PRO A 117 8.82 10.63 20.21
C PRO A 117 10.25 10.08 20.37
N PRO A 118 11.29 10.91 20.26
CA PRO A 118 12.69 10.45 20.33
C PRO A 118 13.09 9.78 21.66
N GLU A 119 12.27 9.92 22.72
CA GLU A 119 12.46 9.31 24.04
C GLU A 119 11.67 8.01 24.25
N ALA A 120 10.84 7.56 23.30
CA ALA A 120 10.12 6.31 23.47
C ALA A 120 11.07 5.13 23.23
N ASP A 121 11.28 4.32 24.26
CA ASP A 121 12.13 3.14 24.21
C ASP A 121 11.63 2.20 23.10
N LYS A 122 12.52 1.92 22.14
CA LYS A 122 12.26 1.07 20.95
C LYS A 122 11.84 -0.37 21.30
N THR A 123 11.80 -0.72 22.58
CA THR A 123 11.41 -2.02 23.13
C THR A 123 9.96 -2.08 23.62
N GLU A 124 9.24 -0.96 23.73
CA GLU A 124 7.84 -0.96 24.21
C GLU A 124 6.82 -0.98 23.04
N PHE A 125 6.82 -2.07 22.27
CA PHE A 125 5.97 -2.25 21.09
C PHE A 125 4.44 -2.21 21.31
N TYR A 126 3.97 -2.18 22.58
CA TYR A 126 2.55 -2.31 22.93
C TYR A 126 1.96 -1.13 23.73
N GLN A 127 2.73 -0.09 24.04
CA GLN A 127 2.26 1.06 24.85
C GLN A 127 2.17 2.37 24.07
N HIS A 128 2.21 2.32 22.75
CA HIS A 128 2.16 3.52 21.91
C HIS A 128 0.96 3.46 20.97
N ASP A 129 0.14 4.53 21.02
CA ASP A 129 -1.01 4.78 20.15
C ASP A 129 -0.59 5.12 18.70
N ALA A 130 0.50 4.53 18.21
CA ALA A 130 0.97 4.74 16.85
C ALA A 130 -0.07 4.19 15.86
N ASN A 131 -0.89 5.08 15.34
CA ASN A 131 -1.84 4.78 14.28
C ASN A 131 -1.09 4.62 12.95
N TRP A 132 -1.32 3.51 12.26
CA TRP A 132 -0.84 3.31 10.90
C TRP A 132 -1.59 4.25 9.94
N THR A 133 -0.95 5.32 9.48
CA THR A 133 -1.39 6.13 8.31
C THR A 133 -0.64 5.77 7.04
#